data_AF-A0A520HJ58-F1
#
_entry.id   AF-A0A520HJ58-F1
#
_cell.length_a   1.000
_cell.length_b   1.000
_cell.length_c   1.000
_cell.angle_alpha   90.00
_cell.angle_beta   90.00
_cell.angle_gamma   90.00
#
_symmetry.space_group_name_H-M   'P 1'
#
loop_
_entity.id
_entity.type
_entity.pdbx_description
1 polymer ?
#
loop_
_entity_poly.entity_id
_entity_poly.type
_entity_poly.pdbx_seq_one_letter_code
_entity_poly.pdbx_strand_id
1 'polypeptide(L)'
;MKAVLPAVAKPLFAGRLPDDLEVAWFASPAEANAGIADAEIAWVDMQPTSLVADAIRASSPALKWVSTIYAGLDAFPLDLLRERGVTLTNGAGINAVAVAEYAVMGVLAAAKRFDEVV
;
A
#
# COMPACT_ATOMS: atom_id res chain seq x y z
N MET A 1 -3.90 7.22 -19.18
CA MET A 1 -3.11 6.36 -18.26
C MET A 1 -4.06 5.71 -17.28
N LYS A 2 -3.83 4.47 -16.83
CA LYS A 2 -4.73 3.78 -15.88
C LYS A 2 -4.08 3.52 -14.52
N ALA A 3 -4.77 3.87 -13.45
CA ALA A 3 -4.39 3.57 -12.07
C ALA A 3 -5.43 2.68 -11.38
N VAL A 4 -4.97 1.72 -10.57
CA VAL A 4 -5.81 0.97 -9.63
C VAL A 4 -5.56 1.44 -8.21
N LEU A 5 -6.58 1.94 -7.52
CA LEU A 5 -6.48 2.59 -6.22
C LEU A 5 -7.54 2.08 -5.22
N PRO A 6 -7.31 2.11 -3.90
CA PRO A 6 -8.28 1.66 -2.93
C PRO A 6 -9.46 2.63 -2.85
N ALA A 7 -10.69 2.13 -2.90
CA ALA A 7 -11.91 2.97 -2.88
C ALA A 7 -12.01 3.82 -1.60
N VAL A 8 -11.47 3.33 -0.49
CA VAL A 8 -11.39 4.06 0.79
C VAL A 8 -10.53 5.32 0.71
N ALA A 9 -9.61 5.40 -0.25
CA ALA A 9 -8.73 6.54 -0.45
C ALA A 9 -9.35 7.65 -1.32
N LYS A 10 -10.53 7.43 -1.93
CA LYS A 10 -11.21 8.41 -2.81
C LYS A 10 -11.23 9.85 -2.23
N PRO A 11 -11.56 10.08 -0.95
CA PRO A 11 -11.60 11.43 -0.40
C PRO A 11 -10.25 12.15 -0.39
N LEU A 12 -9.14 11.42 -0.36
CA LEU A 12 -7.77 11.97 -0.35
C LEU A 12 -7.40 12.66 -1.68
N PHE A 13 -8.12 12.31 -2.74
CA PHE A 13 -7.82 12.70 -4.12
C PHE A 13 -8.78 13.76 -4.68
N ALA A 14 -9.72 14.28 -3.88
CA ALA A 14 -10.73 15.23 -4.32
C ALA A 14 -10.10 16.46 -5.02
N GLY A 15 -10.36 16.59 -6.33
CA GLY A 15 -9.86 17.68 -7.17
C GLY A 15 -8.35 17.68 -7.44
N ARG A 16 -7.64 16.58 -7.18
CA ARG A 16 -6.17 16.49 -7.33
C ARG A 16 -5.70 15.54 -8.42
N LEU A 17 -6.61 14.72 -8.97
CA LEU A 17 -6.27 13.77 -10.02
C LEU A 17 -6.23 14.47 -11.38
N PRO A 18 -5.29 14.12 -12.26
CA PRO A 18 -5.30 14.56 -13.65
C PRO A 18 -6.57 14.08 -14.39
N ASP A 19 -7.06 14.90 -15.33
CA ASP A 19 -8.27 14.58 -16.11
C ASP A 19 -8.08 13.39 -17.07
N ASP A 20 -6.84 13.09 -17.45
CA ASP A 20 -6.46 12.01 -18.37
C ASP A 20 -6.09 10.69 -17.66
N LEU A 21 -6.26 10.65 -16.33
CA LEU A 21 -6.04 9.46 -15.51
C LEU A 21 -7.35 8.71 -15.30
N GLU A 22 -7.46 7.54 -15.92
CA GLU A 22 -8.53 6.58 -15.61
C GLU A 22 -8.19 5.90 -14.27
N VAL A 23 -9.16 5.88 -13.34
CA VAL A 23 -8.97 5.23 -12.04
C VAL A 23 -9.97 4.10 -11.83
N ALA A 24 -9.44 2.88 -11.71
CA ALA A 24 -10.15 1.71 -11.22
C ALA A 24 -10.10 1.69 -9.70
N TRP A 25 -11.24 1.93 -9.05
CA TRP A 25 -11.35 1.88 -7.59
C TRP A 25 -11.75 0.48 -7.14
N PHE A 26 -11.02 -0.10 -6.18
CA PHE A 26 -11.35 -1.40 -5.62
C PHE A 26 -11.75 -1.33 -4.13
N ALA A 27 -12.70 -2.15 -3.73
CA ALA A 27 -13.10 -2.40 -2.35
C ALA A 27 -12.91 -3.87 -1.95
N SER A 28 -12.49 -4.73 -2.88
CA SER A 28 -12.20 -6.15 -2.63
C SER A 28 -10.95 -6.63 -3.37
N PRO A 29 -10.35 -7.76 -2.96
CA PRO A 29 -9.20 -8.34 -3.67
C PRO A 29 -9.52 -8.75 -5.12
N ALA A 30 -10.73 -9.21 -5.39
CA ALA A 30 -11.15 -9.57 -6.74
C ALA A 30 -11.16 -8.35 -7.68
N GLU A 31 -11.67 -7.22 -7.19
CA GLU A 31 -11.65 -5.95 -7.93
C GLU A 31 -10.22 -5.40 -8.09
N ALA A 32 -9.36 -5.55 -7.08
CA ALA A 32 -7.95 -5.16 -7.19
C ALA A 32 -7.25 -5.97 -8.29
N ASN A 33 -7.45 -7.28 -8.32
CA ASN A 33 -6.87 -8.18 -9.33
C ASN A 33 -7.41 -7.88 -10.74
N ALA A 34 -8.71 -7.59 -10.86
CA ALA A 34 -9.28 -7.19 -12.14
C ALA A 34 -8.77 -5.82 -12.60
N GLY A 35 -8.65 -4.86 -11.68
CA GLY A 35 -8.22 -3.49 -11.98
C GLY A 35 -6.74 -3.36 -12.29
N ILE A 36 -5.88 -4.21 -11.70
CA ILE A 36 -4.44 -4.17 -11.95
C ILE A 36 -4.03 -4.89 -13.25
N ALA A 37 -4.92 -5.73 -13.81
CA ALA A 37 -4.65 -6.54 -14.99
C ALA A 37 -4.30 -5.74 -16.25
N ASP A 38 -4.62 -4.45 -16.29
CA ASP A 38 -4.31 -3.50 -17.37
C ASP A 38 -3.85 -2.13 -16.85
N ALA A 39 -3.52 -2.02 -15.55
CA ALA A 39 -3.07 -0.76 -14.95
C ALA A 39 -1.57 -0.48 -15.20
N GLU A 40 -1.24 0.81 -15.30
CA GLU A 40 0.15 1.30 -15.36
C GLU A 40 0.64 1.76 -13.97
N ILE A 41 -0.30 2.16 -13.09
CA ILE A 41 -0.03 2.61 -11.72
C ILE A 41 -0.87 1.77 -10.74
N ALA A 42 -0.28 1.32 -9.65
CA ALA A 42 -0.98 0.56 -8.64
C ALA A 42 -0.72 1.07 -7.22
N TRP A 43 -1.80 1.31 -6.47
CA TRP A 43 -1.81 1.31 -5.02
C TRP A 43 -2.80 0.25 -4.57
N VAL A 44 -2.31 -0.95 -4.25
CA VAL A 44 -3.13 -2.14 -3.97
C VAL A 44 -2.91 -2.67 -2.56
N ASP A 45 -2.72 -1.76 -1.60
CA ASP A 45 -2.52 -2.12 -0.20
C ASP A 45 -3.77 -2.82 0.35
N MET A 46 -3.58 -4.04 0.85
CA MET A 46 -4.62 -4.91 1.38
C MET A 46 -4.08 -5.68 2.58
N GLN A 47 -5.01 -6.21 3.39
CA GLN A 47 -4.71 -7.10 4.51
C GLN A 47 -5.44 -8.43 4.31
N PRO A 48 -4.76 -9.59 4.47
CA PRO A 48 -3.33 -9.75 4.76
C PRO A 48 -2.43 -9.30 3.58
N THR A 49 -1.16 -9.00 3.87
CA THR A 49 -0.20 -8.48 2.88
C THR A 49 0.10 -9.43 1.73
N SER A 50 -0.21 -10.72 1.85
CA SER A 50 -0.13 -11.68 0.73
C SER A 50 -1.02 -11.30 -0.44
N LEU A 51 -2.17 -10.66 -0.19
CA LEU A 51 -3.08 -10.22 -1.24
C LEU A 51 -2.47 -9.12 -2.12
N VAL A 52 -1.61 -8.28 -1.55
CA VAL A 52 -0.86 -7.26 -2.30
C VAL A 52 0.10 -7.94 -3.28
N ALA A 53 0.79 -8.98 -2.81
CA ALA A 53 1.71 -9.75 -3.61
C ALA A 53 0.99 -10.43 -4.79
N ASP A 54 -0.17 -11.02 -4.52
CA ASP A 54 -0.98 -11.69 -5.53
C ASP A 54 -1.52 -10.72 -6.59
N ALA A 55 -1.99 -9.55 -6.17
CA ALA A 55 -2.41 -8.49 -7.10
C ALA A 55 -1.25 -8.03 -7.99
N ILE A 56 -0.07 -7.76 -7.41
CA ILE A 56 1.10 -7.34 -8.20
C ILE A 56 1.50 -8.44 -9.20
N ARG A 57 1.40 -9.73 -8.85
CA ARG A 57 1.66 -10.84 -9.79
C ARG A 57 0.64 -10.90 -10.93
N ALA A 58 -0.61 -10.52 -10.68
CA ALA A 58 -1.66 -10.44 -11.68
C ALA A 58 -1.55 -9.22 -12.62
N SER A 59 -0.59 -8.33 -12.37
CA SER A 59 -0.40 -7.11 -13.18
C SER A 59 0.09 -7.39 -14.60
N SER A 60 -0.30 -6.48 -15.50
CA SER A 60 0.19 -6.49 -16.89
C SER A 60 1.68 -6.14 -16.99
N PRO A 61 2.34 -6.45 -18.12
CA PRO A 61 3.66 -5.92 -18.45
C PRO A 61 3.71 -4.38 -18.59
N ALA A 62 2.56 -3.71 -18.68
CA ALA A 62 2.48 -2.24 -18.75
C ALA A 62 2.53 -1.56 -17.38
N LEU A 63 2.55 -2.32 -16.27
CA LEU A 63 2.74 -1.76 -14.93
C LEU A 63 4.09 -1.03 -14.87
N LYS A 64 4.07 0.25 -14.49
CA LYS A 64 5.27 1.12 -14.43
C LYS A 64 5.58 1.55 -13.01
N TRP A 65 4.56 1.70 -12.17
CA TRP A 65 4.71 2.21 -10.82
C TRP A 65 3.78 1.51 -9.83
N VAL A 66 4.36 0.99 -8.75
CA VAL A 66 3.64 0.57 -7.55
C VAL A 66 3.96 1.55 -6.43
N SER A 67 2.94 2.10 -5.80
CA SER A 67 3.08 2.91 -4.59
C SER A 67 2.34 2.25 -3.43
N THR A 68 3.01 2.16 -2.28
CA THR A 68 2.42 1.63 -1.04
C THR A 68 2.65 2.61 0.11
N ILE A 69 1.72 2.66 1.06
CA ILE A 69 1.93 3.39 2.33
C ILE A 69 2.65 2.54 3.37
N TYR A 70 2.91 1.25 3.08
CA TYR A 70 3.70 0.39 3.97
C TYR A 70 5.17 0.81 3.97
N ALA A 71 5.83 0.66 5.11
CA ALA A 71 7.28 0.80 5.22
C ALA A 71 7.99 -0.52 4.87
N GLY A 72 7.50 -1.63 5.43
CA GLY A 72 7.99 -2.98 5.16
C GLY A 72 7.48 -3.53 3.83
N LEU A 73 8.34 -4.26 3.12
CA LEU A 73 8.08 -4.78 1.77
C LEU A 73 8.24 -6.31 1.71
N ASP A 74 8.27 -7.00 2.86
CA ASP A 74 8.60 -8.43 2.96
C ASP A 74 7.68 -9.31 2.11
N ALA A 75 6.41 -8.93 1.95
CA ALA A 75 5.44 -9.65 1.13
C ALA A 75 5.50 -9.28 -0.37
N PHE A 76 6.15 -8.18 -0.75
CA PHE A 76 6.12 -7.69 -2.13
C PHE A 76 7.00 -8.59 -3.02
N PRO A 77 6.58 -8.89 -4.27
CA PRO A 77 7.38 -9.67 -5.21
C PRO A 77 8.48 -8.80 -5.84
N LEU A 78 9.48 -8.42 -5.04
CA LEU A 78 10.51 -7.45 -5.44
C LEU A 78 11.34 -7.91 -6.64
N ASP A 79 11.57 -9.21 -6.80
CA ASP A 79 12.31 -9.74 -7.94
C ASP A 79 11.52 -9.57 -9.24
N LEU A 80 10.21 -9.82 -9.21
CA LEU A 80 9.31 -9.58 -10.35
C LEU A 80 9.29 -8.10 -10.74
N LEU A 81 9.15 -7.21 -9.76
CA LEU A 81 9.14 -5.76 -10.00
C LEU A 81 10.47 -5.29 -10.59
N ARG A 82 11.59 -5.81 -10.09
CA ARG A 82 12.93 -5.50 -10.61
C ARG A 82 13.13 -6.02 -12.04
N GLU A 83 12.75 -7.27 -12.32
CA GLU A 83 12.83 -7.87 -13.65
C GLU A 83 12.04 -7.08 -14.69
N ARG A 84 10.84 -6.61 -14.32
CA ARG A 84 9.97 -5.81 -15.17
C ARG A 84 10.33 -4.31 -15.22
N GLY A 85 11.34 -3.87 -14.47
CA GLY A 85 11.72 -2.45 -14.41
C GLY A 85 10.66 -1.54 -13.79
N VAL A 86 9.81 -2.08 -12.91
CA VAL A 86 8.73 -1.34 -12.24
C VAL A 86 9.30 -0.51 -11.10
N THR A 87 8.95 0.77 -11.05
CA THR A 87 9.29 1.63 -9.91
C THR A 87 8.42 1.25 -8.72
N LEU A 88 9.03 1.04 -7.55
CA LEU A 88 8.32 0.84 -6.29
C LEU A 88 8.65 1.99 -5.33
N THR A 89 7.63 2.71 -4.87
CA THR A 89 7.75 3.69 -3.78
C THR A 89 7.00 3.20 -2.55
N ASN A 90 7.54 3.46 -1.38
CA ASN A 90 6.98 3.00 -0.11
C ASN A 90 6.82 4.16 0.89
N GLY A 91 6.11 3.89 1.98
CA GLY A 91 5.80 4.86 3.04
C GLY A 91 6.86 4.96 4.13
N ALA A 92 8.12 4.60 3.84
CA ALA A 92 9.19 4.65 4.83
C ALA A 92 9.30 6.07 5.42
N GLY A 93 9.20 6.16 6.76
CA GLY A 93 9.28 7.43 7.48
C GLY A 93 7.93 8.10 7.79
N ILE A 94 6.84 7.80 7.08
CA ILE A 94 5.53 8.46 7.27
C ILE A 94 5.03 8.31 8.72
N ASN A 95 5.25 7.13 9.31
CA ASN A 95 4.83 6.82 10.68
C ASN A 95 6.00 6.74 11.68
N ALA A 96 7.19 7.25 11.34
CA ALA A 96 8.38 7.09 12.19
C ALA A 96 8.18 7.63 13.61
N VAL A 97 7.60 8.83 13.73
CA VAL A 97 7.33 9.47 15.03
C VAL A 97 6.28 8.69 15.82
N ALA A 98 5.13 8.39 15.21
CA ALA A 98 4.06 7.65 15.88
C ALA A 98 4.51 6.26 16.36
N VAL A 99 5.33 5.55 15.57
CA VAL A 99 5.91 4.25 15.97
C VAL A 99 6.91 4.43 17.12
N ALA A 100 7.74 5.47 17.11
CA ALA A 100 8.66 5.76 18.21
C ALA A 100 7.92 6.10 19.51
N GLU A 101 6.87 6.91 19.43
CA GLU A 101 5.98 7.22 20.56
C GLU A 101 5.33 5.95 21.11
N TYR A 102 4.79 5.09 20.24
CA TYR A 102 4.21 3.82 20.65
C TYR A 102 5.23 2.91 21.35
N ALA A 103 6.46 2.85 20.83
CA ALA A 103 7.53 2.06 21.44
C ALA A 103 7.90 2.58 22.84
N VAL A 104 8.09 3.90 23.01
CA VAL A 104 8.38 4.52 24.31
C VAL A 104 7.23 4.31 25.29
N MET A 105 5.98 4.49 24.84
CA MET A 105 4.79 4.19 25.62
C MET A 105 4.79 2.73 26.09
N GLY A 106 5.10 1.78 25.20
CA GLY A 106 5.19 0.35 25.55
C GLY A 106 6.22 0.06 26.64
N VAL A 107 7.40 0.70 26.56
CA VAL A 107 8.45 0.59 27.60
C VAL A 107 7.92 1.11 28.95
N LEU A 108 7.27 2.27 28.97
CA LEU A 108 6.73 2.86 30.19
C LEU A 108 5.57 2.04 30.77
N ALA A 109 4.64 1.60 29.94
CA ALA A 109 3.49 0.79 30.34
C ALA A 109 3.95 -0.51 31.01
N ALA A 110 4.92 -1.20 30.42
CA ALA A 110 5.52 -2.40 31.00
C ALA A 110 6.28 -2.10 32.30
N ALA A 111 7.13 -1.08 32.32
CA ALA A 111 7.98 -0.76 33.47
C ALA A 111 7.19 -0.25 34.69
N LYS A 112 6.02 0.34 34.46
CA LYS A 112 5.16 0.90 35.51
C LYS A 112 3.94 0.04 35.84
N ARG A 113 3.85 -1.15 35.26
CA ARG A 113 2.69 -2.05 35.39
C ARG A 113 1.39 -1.29 35.18
N PHE A 114 1.31 -0.57 34.07
CA PHE A 114 0.12 0.19 33.73
C PHE A 114 -1.11 -0.72 33.65
N ASP A 115 -0.91 -1.98 33.26
CA ASP A 115 -1.90 -3.06 33.27
C ASP A 115 -2.50 -3.39 34.65
N GLU A 116 -1.89 -2.99 35.75
CA GLU A 116 -2.40 -3.24 37.11
C GLU A 116 -3.18 -2.05 37.70
N VAL A 117 -3.22 -0.92 37.00
CA VAL A 117 -3.86 0.32 37.48
C VAL A 117 -5.04 0.80 36.62
N VAL A 118 -5.27 0.18 35.45
CA VAL A 118 -6.47 0.40 34.62
C VAL A 118 -7.31 -0.85 34.48
#